data_AF-A0A0E3ZJT9-F1
#
_entry.id   AF-A0A0E3ZJT9-F1
#
_cell.length_a   1.000
_cell.length_b   1.000
_cell.length_c   1.000
_cell.angle_alpha   90.00
_cell.angle_beta   90.00
_cell.angle_gamma   90.00
#
_symmetry.space_group_name_H-M   'P 1'
#
loop_
_entity.id
_entity.type
_entity.pdbx_description
1 polymer ?
#
loop_
_entity_poly.entity_id
_entity_poly.type
_entity_poly.pdbx_seq_one_letter_code
_entity_poly.pdbx_strand_id
1 'polypeptide(L)'
;MSIFRSFVLFGFVLITSNQSFAQAISKDYQKNCAREQVAEHQGIKGKTLTEEDFTAYCACQADFISKNASNRQVNELVMNPKAKPEWLKTLESKAIKACIADPKMST
;
A
#
# COMPACT_ATOMS: atom_id res chain seq x y z
N MET A 1 -56.44 -25.35 10.03
CA MET A 1 -55.60 -26.27 9.22
C MET A 1 -55.53 -25.67 7.83
N SER A 2 -54.42 -25.36 7.17
CA SER A 2 -53.01 -25.72 7.29
C SER A 2 -52.23 -24.57 6.62
N ILE A 3 -51.42 -23.78 7.33
CA ILE A 3 -49.98 -23.98 7.53
C ILE A 3 -49.23 -24.38 6.23
N PHE A 4 -49.29 -23.51 5.22
CA PHE A 4 -48.24 -23.37 4.21
C PHE A 4 -47.97 -21.87 4.06
N ARG A 5 -47.59 -21.18 5.15
CA ARG A 5 -46.22 -21.16 5.68
C ARG A 5 -45.25 -20.73 4.58
N SER A 6 -45.17 -19.40 4.43
CA SER A 6 -43.93 -18.64 4.26
C SER A 6 -42.68 -19.49 4.04
N PHE A 7 -42.30 -19.65 2.78
CA PHE A 7 -40.91 -19.88 2.38
C PHE A 7 -40.62 -18.83 1.30
N VAL A 8 -40.52 -17.57 1.71
CA VAL A 8 -39.22 -16.95 2.03
C VAL A 8 -38.33 -16.98 0.78
N LEU A 9 -38.56 -15.94 -0.03
CA LEU A 9 -37.59 -15.34 -0.93
C LEU A 9 -36.28 -15.11 -0.17
N PHE A 10 -35.33 -16.05 -0.25
CA PHE A 10 -33.95 -15.85 0.16
C PHE A 10 -33.03 -16.78 -0.64
N GLY A 11 -32.96 -16.53 -1.95
CA GLY A 11 -31.76 -16.86 -2.71
C GLY A 11 -30.74 -15.77 -2.44
N PHE A 12 -30.02 -15.89 -1.32
CA PHE A 12 -28.93 -15.00 -0.93
C PHE A 12 -27.92 -14.92 -2.08
N VAL A 13 -27.88 -13.77 -2.73
CA VAL A 13 -26.82 -13.36 -3.64
C VAL A 13 -25.52 -13.33 -2.83
N LEU A 14 -24.75 -14.42 -2.85
CA LEU A 14 -23.34 -14.43 -2.42
C LEU A 14 -22.46 -13.99 -3.59
N ILE A 15 -22.82 -12.86 -4.21
CA ILE A 15 -21.98 -12.18 -5.19
C ILE A 15 -21.24 -11.09 -4.42
N THR A 16 -19.92 -11.25 -4.39
CA THR A 16 -18.89 -10.23 -4.16
C THR A 16 -18.91 -9.52 -2.80
N SER A 17 -18.35 -10.18 -1.79
CA SER A 17 -17.67 -9.48 -0.70
C SER A 17 -16.25 -10.00 -0.50
N ASN A 18 -15.52 -10.19 -1.60
CA ASN A 18 -14.13 -9.74 -1.58
C ASN A 18 -14.21 -8.25 -1.86
N GLN A 19 -14.56 -7.47 -0.83
CA GLN A 19 -14.14 -6.09 -0.83
C GLN A 19 -12.63 -6.17 -1.01
N SER A 20 -12.19 -5.80 -2.21
CA SER A 20 -10.80 -5.45 -2.47
C SER A 20 -10.41 -4.54 -1.32
N PHE A 21 -9.69 -5.08 -0.34
CA PHE A 21 -9.03 -4.28 0.68
C PHE A 21 -7.85 -3.62 -0.03
N ALA A 22 -8.16 -2.70 -0.95
CA ALA A 22 -7.33 -1.55 -1.18
C ALA A 22 -7.46 -0.66 0.06
N GLN A 23 -7.03 -1.18 1.23
CA GLN A 23 -6.54 -0.31 2.28
C GLN A 23 -5.24 0.25 1.72
N ALA A 24 -5.40 1.26 0.87
CA ALA A 24 -4.28 2.02 0.36
C ALA A 24 -3.54 2.53 1.60
N ILE A 25 -2.30 2.10 1.75
CA ILE A 25 -1.41 2.64 2.77
C ILE A 25 -1.46 4.17 2.69
N SER A 26 -1.55 4.81 3.85
CA SER A 26 -1.94 6.22 3.96
C SER A 26 -1.03 7.14 3.14
N LYS A 27 -1.56 8.29 2.69
CA LYS A 27 -0.75 9.36 2.09
C LYS A 27 0.38 9.81 3.02
N ASP A 28 0.19 9.68 4.34
CA ASP A 28 1.21 10.00 5.33
C ASP A 28 2.40 9.04 5.26
N TYR A 29 2.18 7.74 4.98
CA TYR A 29 3.28 6.81 4.74
C TYR A 29 4.05 7.17 3.47
N GLN A 30 3.35 7.49 2.38
CA GLN A 30 3.99 7.90 1.12
C GLN A 30 4.84 9.16 1.31
N LYS A 31 4.32 10.14 2.06
CA LYS A 31 5.04 11.35 2.43
C LYS A 31 6.25 11.07 3.32
N ASN A 32 6.12 10.15 4.27
CA ASN A 32 7.24 9.73 5.09
C ASN A 32 8.33 9.04 4.26
N CYS A 33 7.94 8.14 3.35
CA CYS A 33 8.85 7.52 2.39
C CYS A 33 9.62 8.59 1.59
N ALA A 34 8.93 9.60 1.03
CA ALA A 34 9.59 10.63 0.22
C ALA A 34 10.62 11.44 1.04
N ARG A 35 10.28 11.77 2.29
CA ARG A 35 11.20 12.43 3.23
C ARG A 35 12.43 11.60 3.55
N GLU A 36 12.24 10.32 3.79
CA GLU A 36 13.33 9.39 4.07
C GLU A 36 14.22 9.23 2.84
N GLN A 37 13.64 9.13 1.64
CA GLN A 37 14.42 9.07 0.40
C GLN A 37 15.23 10.35 0.17
N VAL A 38 14.66 11.54 0.40
CA VAL A 38 15.42 12.79 0.35
C VAL A 38 16.58 12.75 1.32
N ALA A 39 16.33 12.37 2.58
CA ALA A 39 17.34 12.29 3.63
C ALA A 39 18.48 11.32 3.29
N GLU A 40 18.15 10.13 2.78
CA GLU A 40 19.12 9.10 2.36
C GLU A 40 19.98 9.54 1.16
N HIS A 41 19.43 10.40 0.30
CA HIS A 41 20.11 10.89 -0.89
C HIS A 41 20.64 12.32 -0.74
N GLN A 42 20.72 12.84 0.50
CA GLN A 42 21.35 14.13 0.78
C GLN A 42 22.84 14.09 0.41
N GLY A 43 23.31 15.15 -0.25
CA GLY A 43 24.73 15.30 -0.57
C GLY A 43 25.17 14.64 -1.89
N ILE A 44 24.25 14.10 -2.69
CA ILE A 44 24.57 13.73 -4.08
C ILE A 44 24.99 14.99 -4.84
N LYS A 45 26.26 15.01 -5.28
CA LYS A 45 26.82 16.15 -6.01
C LYS A 45 26.07 16.37 -7.33
N GLY A 46 25.64 17.61 -7.56
CA GLY A 46 25.06 18.04 -8.84
C GLY A 46 23.55 17.91 -8.97
N LYS A 47 22.83 17.41 -7.95
CA LYS A 47 21.36 17.41 -7.94
C LYS A 47 20.81 17.59 -6.54
N THR A 48 20.00 18.63 -6.34
CA THR A 48 19.17 18.77 -5.14
C THR A 48 17.91 17.94 -5.36
N LEU A 49 17.77 16.85 -4.61
CA LEU A 49 16.58 16.00 -4.65
C LEU A 49 15.54 16.50 -3.64
N THR A 50 14.28 16.42 -4.05
CA THR A 50 13.10 16.91 -3.32
C THR A 50 12.12 15.76 -3.08
N GLU A 51 11.11 15.96 -2.23
CA GLU A 51 10.11 14.91 -1.96
C GLU A 51 9.35 14.53 -3.26
N GLU A 52 9.20 15.49 -4.16
CA GLU A 52 8.57 15.34 -5.48
C GLU A 52 9.31 14.33 -6.37
N ASP A 53 10.65 14.31 -6.33
CA ASP A 53 11.48 13.37 -7.10
C ASP A 53 11.22 11.89 -6.72
N PHE A 54 10.68 11.65 -5.52
CA PHE A 54 10.42 10.31 -5.00
C PHE A 54 8.94 9.93 -4.95
N THR A 55 8.04 10.83 -5.38
CA THR A 55 6.59 10.61 -5.27
C THR A 55 6.14 9.37 -6.04
N ALA A 56 6.63 9.17 -7.27
CA ALA A 56 6.31 7.98 -8.06
C ALA A 56 6.80 6.69 -7.39
N TYR A 57 7.97 6.74 -6.73
CA TYR A 57 8.59 5.58 -6.10
C TYR A 57 7.81 5.20 -4.85
N CYS A 58 7.53 6.18 -4.00
CA CYS A 58 6.80 5.97 -2.77
C CYS A 58 5.33 5.56 -3.03
N ALA A 59 4.73 6.01 -4.14
CA ALA A 59 3.43 5.51 -4.57
C ALA A 59 3.49 4.03 -4.97
N CYS A 60 4.48 3.64 -5.78
CA CYS A 60 4.68 2.23 -6.14
C CYS A 60 4.99 1.37 -4.91
N GLN A 61 5.86 1.81 -4.01
CA GLN A 61 6.21 1.09 -2.79
C GLN A 61 4.97 0.89 -1.90
N ALA A 62 4.14 1.92 -1.72
CA ALA A 62 2.90 1.81 -0.96
C ALA A 62 1.92 0.82 -1.60
N ASP A 63 1.78 0.82 -2.93
CA ASP A 63 0.94 -0.15 -3.65
C ASP A 63 1.49 -1.58 -3.52
N PHE A 64 2.80 -1.76 -3.67
CA PHE A 64 3.47 -3.04 -3.50
C PHE A 64 3.25 -3.61 -2.10
N ILE A 65 3.44 -2.80 -1.05
CA ILE A 65 3.22 -3.24 0.32
C ILE A 65 1.73 -3.55 0.55
N SER A 66 0.82 -2.71 0.06
CA SER A 66 -0.64 -2.95 0.20
C SER A 66 -1.06 -4.29 -0.41
N LYS A 67 -0.41 -4.72 -1.50
CA LYS A 67 -0.70 -5.99 -2.19
C LYS A 67 -0.03 -7.21 -1.57
N ASN A 68 1.08 -7.03 -0.86
CA ASN A 68 1.92 -8.14 -0.37
C ASN A 68 1.93 -8.28 1.16
N ALA A 69 1.39 -7.30 1.89
CA ALA A 69 1.23 -7.35 3.34
C ALA A 69 -0.15 -7.90 3.72
N SER A 70 -0.26 -8.44 4.94
CA SER A 70 -1.56 -8.78 5.53
C SER A 70 -2.32 -7.53 5.96
N ASN A 71 -3.65 -7.62 6.08
CA ASN A 71 -4.48 -6.51 6.58
C ASN A 71 -4.02 -6.00 7.95
N ARG A 72 -3.51 -6.88 8.82
CA ARG A 72 -2.95 -6.48 10.13
C ARG A 72 -1.73 -5.58 9.96
N GLN A 73 -0.83 -5.94 9.05
CA GLN A 73 0.38 -5.19 8.75
C GLN A 73 0.07 -3.85 8.07
N VAL A 74 -0.91 -3.82 7.16
CA VAL A 74 -1.40 -2.57 6.56
C VAL A 74 -2.00 -1.65 7.62
N ASN A 75 -2.84 -2.19 8.51
CA ASN A 75 -3.43 -1.42 9.62
C ASN A 75 -2.36 -0.86 10.57
N GLU A 76 -1.28 -1.61 10.82
CA GLU A 76 -0.15 -1.12 11.62
C GLU A 76 0.47 0.15 11.01
N LEU A 77 0.68 0.15 9.68
CA LEU A 77 1.22 1.31 8.96
C LEU A 77 0.22 2.48 8.87
N VAL A 78 -1.07 2.20 8.79
CA VAL A 78 -2.10 3.25 8.82
C VAL A 78 -2.13 3.94 10.19
N MET A 79 -2.02 3.17 11.28
CA MET A 79 -2.05 3.72 12.64
C MET A 79 -0.73 4.42 13.03
N ASN A 80 0.40 3.95 12.50
CA ASN A 80 1.70 4.59 12.68
C ASN A 80 2.49 4.60 11.37
N PRO A 81 2.34 5.65 10.53
CA PRO A 81 3.00 5.73 9.23
C PRO A 81 4.53 5.81 9.27
N LYS A 82 5.12 6.03 10.46
CA LYS A 82 6.56 6.05 10.70
C LYS A 82 7.09 4.76 11.32
N ALA A 83 6.21 3.76 11.54
CA ALA A 83 6.63 2.48 12.05
C ALA A 83 7.58 1.80 11.06
N LYS A 84 8.67 1.21 11.58
CA LYS A 84 9.64 0.43 10.81
C LYS A 84 9.72 -1.01 11.32
N PRO A 85 8.63 -1.77 11.28
CA PRO A 85 8.65 -3.15 11.75
C PRO A 85 9.54 -4.01 10.84
N GLU A 86 10.14 -5.08 11.37
CA GLU A 86 11.08 -5.93 10.61
C GLU A 86 10.47 -6.55 9.35
N TRP A 87 9.17 -6.84 9.38
CA TRP A 87 8.46 -7.36 8.20
C TRP A 87 8.42 -6.33 7.06
N LEU A 88 8.40 -5.04 7.38
CA LEU A 88 8.32 -3.96 6.39
C LEU A 88 9.61 -3.91 5.57
N LYS A 89 10.78 -3.96 6.21
CA LYS A 89 12.09 -3.95 5.54
C LYS A 89 12.19 -5.02 4.45
N THR A 90 11.62 -6.21 4.69
CA THR A 90 11.61 -7.30 3.71
C THR A 90 10.77 -6.97 2.48
N LEU A 91 9.62 -6.31 2.67
CA LEU A 91 8.78 -5.88 1.56
C LEU A 91 9.36 -4.68 0.83
N GLU A 92 9.98 -3.73 1.54
CA GLU A 92 10.67 -2.57 0.93
C GLU A 92 11.82 -3.03 0.04
N SER A 93 12.64 -3.98 0.50
CA SER A 93 13.72 -4.57 -0.32
C SER A 93 13.21 -5.21 -1.62
N LYS A 94 12.04 -5.85 -1.58
CA LYS A 94 11.38 -6.42 -2.78
C LYS A 94 10.76 -5.32 -3.65
N ALA A 95 10.16 -4.31 -3.03
CA ALA A 95 9.56 -3.16 -3.70
C ALA A 95 10.59 -2.38 -4.51
N ILE A 96 11.83 -2.20 -4.02
CA ILE A 96 12.90 -1.53 -4.78
C ILE A 96 13.04 -2.11 -6.19
N LYS A 97 13.15 -3.44 -6.30
CA LYS A 97 13.30 -4.12 -7.60
C LYS A 97 12.05 -3.97 -8.47
N ALA A 98 10.87 -4.12 -7.86
CA ALA A 98 9.61 -4.03 -8.58
C ALA A 98 9.31 -2.61 -9.07
N CYS A 99 9.62 -1.60 -8.26
CA CYS A 99 9.28 -0.21 -8.51
C CYS A 99 10.29 0.52 -9.37
N ILE A 100 11.58 0.18 -9.31
CA ILE A 100 12.58 0.75 -10.24
C ILE A 100 12.41 0.16 -11.65
N ALA A 101 11.97 -1.10 -11.75
CA ALA A 101 11.62 -1.72 -13.03
C ALA A 101 10.25 -1.26 -13.57
N ASP A 102 9.49 -0.45 -12.82
CA ASP A 102 8.20 0.07 -13.28
C ASP A 102 8.43 1.00 -14.49
N PRO A 103 7.76 0.76 -15.64
CA PRO A 103 7.86 1.62 -16.81
C PRO A 103 7.56 3.10 -16.52
N LYS A 104 6.77 3.40 -15.49
CA LYS A 104 6.47 4.77 -15.04
C LYS A 104 7.67 5.50 -14.45
N MET A 105 8.77 4.79 -14.20
CA MET A 105 10.05 5.33 -13.75
C MET A 105 11.08 5.49 -14.86
N SER A 106 10.80 4.91 -16.03
CA SER A 106 11.66 4.98 -17.21
C SER A 106 11.19 6.11 -18.13
N THR A 107 11.34 7.36 -17.70
CA THR A 107 11.13 8.55 -18.54
C THR A 107 12.23 9.57 -18.35
#